data_AF-D2RT52-F1
#
_entry.id   AF-D2RT52-F1
#
_cell.length_a   1.000
_cell.length_b   1.000
_cell.length_c   1.000
_cell.angle_alpha   90.00
_cell.angle_beta   90.00
_cell.angle_gamma   90.00
#
_symmetry.space_group_name_H-M   'P 1'
#
loop_
_entity.id
_entity.type
_entity.pdbx_description
1 polymer ?
#
loop_
_entity_poly.entity_id
_entity_poly.type
_entity_poly.pdbx_seq_one_letter_code
_entity_poly.pdbx_strand_id
1 'polypeptide(L)' 'MRGRHLHSRRLRDLEDRLDDAEQQIARLENTLRGIVRETNEVDVSGPCKCGESLLIVRQRTVYCPHCKYRRAI' A
#
# COMPACT_ATOMS: atom_id res chain seq x y z
N MET A 1 38.72 -11.12 -6.81
CA MET A 1 38.15 -10.05 -5.95
C MET A 1 37.05 -9.20 -6.61
N ARG A 2 36.97 -9.04 -7.94
CA ARG A 2 35.94 -8.21 -8.62
C ARG A 2 34.48 -8.61 -8.34
N GLY A 3 34.16 -9.90 -8.23
CA GLY A 3 32.80 -10.36 -7.97
C GLY A 3 32.22 -9.92 -6.62
N ARG A 4 33.05 -9.80 -5.57
CA ARG A 4 32.60 -9.41 -4.22
C ARG A 4 32.12 -7.96 -4.18
N HIS A 5 32.78 -7.06 -4.91
CA HIS A 5 32.41 -5.66 -4.99
C HIS A 5 31.13 -5.43 -5.81
N LEU A 6 30.90 -6.23 -6.86
CA LEU A 6 29.66 -6.17 -7.65
C LEU A 6 28.45 -6.62 -6.84
N HIS A 7 28.57 -7.74 -6.10
CA HIS A 7 27.51 -8.17 -5.18
C HIS A 7 27.25 -7.14 -4.07
N SER A 8 28.29 -6.53 -3.51
CA SER A 8 28.16 -5.47 -2.51
C SER A 8 27.47 -4.21 -3.05
N ARG A 9 27.69 -3.85 -4.33
CA ARG A 9 26.97 -2.74 -4.98
C ARG A 9 25.50 -3.07 -5.23
N ARG A 10 25.22 -4.27 -5.72
CA ARG A 10 23.83 -4.72 -5.96
C ARG A 10 23.04 -4.83 -4.67
N LEU A 11 23.68 -5.25 -3.57
CA LEU A 11 23.04 -5.29 -2.26
C LEU A 11 22.65 -3.88 -1.82
N ARG A 12 23.58 -2.91 -1.87
CA ARG A 12 23.29 -1.52 -1.52
C ARG A 12 22.16 -0.93 -2.36
N ASP A 13 22.17 -1.15 -3.67
CA ASP A 13 21.07 -0.69 -4.55
C ASP A 13 19.70 -1.27 -4.15
N LEU A 14 19.67 -2.54 -3.74
CA LEU A 14 18.44 -3.17 -3.24
C LEU A 14 18.02 -2.65 -1.87
N GLU A 15 18.97 -2.37 -0.98
CA GLU A 15 18.72 -1.73 0.32
C GLU A 15 18.15 -0.32 0.13
N ASP A 16 18.78 0.52 -0.69
CA ASP A 16 18.32 1.88 -0.97
C ASP A 16 16.90 1.87 -1.57
N ARG A 17 16.62 0.96 -2.51
CA ARG A 17 15.28 0.82 -3.12
C ARG A 17 14.24 0.30 -2.14
N LEU A 18 14.63 -0.52 -1.18
CA LEU A 18 13.73 -1.00 -0.13
C LEU A 18 13.38 0.15 0.81
N ASP A 19 14.39 0.90 1.27
CA ASP A 19 14.20 2.06 2.14
C ASP A 19 13.30 3.12 1.48
N ASP A 20 13.51 3.39 0.18
CA ASP A 20 12.67 4.31 -0.59
C ASP A 20 11.21 3.82 -0.69
N ALA A 21 11.02 2.53 -0.96
CA ALA A 21 9.68 1.93 -1.05
C ALA A 21 8.96 1.96 0.31
N GLU A 22 9.65 1.64 1.40
CA GLU A 22 9.11 1.70 2.76
C GLU A 22 8.72 3.13 3.14
N GLN A 23 9.57 4.12 2.83
CA GLN A 23 9.24 5.53 3.03
C GLN A 23 8.02 5.97 2.19
N GLN A 24 7.92 5.50 0.95
CA GLN A 24 6.77 5.81 0.10
C GLN A 24 5.49 5.20 0.66
N ILE A 25 5.53 3.95 1.14
CA ILE A 25 4.39 3.29 1.80
C ILE A 25 3.96 4.11 3.03
N ALA A 26 4.89 4.49 3.90
CA ALA A 26 4.58 5.28 5.09
C ALA A 26 3.94 6.64 4.75
N ARG A 27 4.42 7.33 3.70
CA ARG A 27 3.81 8.58 3.22
C ARG A 27 2.38 8.34 2.74
N LEU A 28 2.15 7.31 1.94
CA LEU A 28 0.81 6.97 1.43
C LEU A 28 -0.15 6.60 2.57
N GLU A 29 0.28 5.80 3.54
CA GLU A 29 -0.54 5.45 4.71
C GLU A 29 -0.92 6.67 5.53
N ASN A 30 0.03 7.57 5.79
CA ASN A 30 -0.22 8.80 6.54
C ASN A 30 -1.20 9.72 5.80
N THR A 31 -1.03 9.90 4.49
CA THR A 31 -1.96 10.69 3.67
C THR A 31 -3.36 10.06 3.62
N LEU A 32 -3.47 8.75 3.41
CA LEU A 32 -4.75 8.04 3.40
C LEU A 32 -5.48 8.16 4.74
N ARG A 33 -4.77 8.05 5.87
CA ARG A 33 -5.35 8.30 7.21
C ARG A 33 -5.87 9.73 7.35
N GLY A 34 -5.17 10.71 6.79
CA GLY A 34 -5.64 12.11 6.72
C GLY A 34 -6.95 12.23 5.96
N ILE A 35 -7.00 11.69 4.74
CA ILE A 35 -8.19 11.74 3.87
C ILE A 35 -9.40 11.02 4.51
N VAL A 36 -9.19 9.86 5.12
CA VAL A 36 -10.24 9.11 5.84
C VAL A 36 -10.85 9.95 6.96
N ARG A 37 -10.00 10.65 7.74
CA ARG A 37 -10.47 11.55 8.81
C ARG A 37 -11.26 12.75 8.28
N GLU A 38 -10.88 13.29 7.13
CA GLU A 38 -11.57 14.44 6.53
C GLU A 38 -12.92 14.06 5.89
N THR A 39 -13.03 12.84 5.34
CA THR A 39 -14.21 12.42 4.58
C THR A 39 -15.35 11.86 5.44
N ASN A 40 -15.09 11.43 6.69
CA ASN A 40 -16.05 10.92 7.71
C ASN A 40 -17.02 9.79 7.30
N GLU A 41 -17.14 9.45 6.02
CA GLU A 41 -18.06 8.46 5.47
C GLU A 41 -17.36 7.20 4.93
N VAL A 42 -16.03 7.24 4.89
CA VAL A 42 -15.19 6.23 4.24
C VAL A 42 -14.22 5.67 5.24
N ASP A 43 -14.18 4.35 5.34
CA ASP A 43 -13.18 3.61 6.11
C ASP A 43 -12.41 2.67 5.17
N VAL A 44 -11.19 2.31 5.55
CA VAL A 44 -10.31 1.42 4.80
C VAL A 44 -10.10 0.14 5.60
N SER A 45 -10.46 -0.99 5.00
CA SER A 45 -10.31 -2.32 5.58
C SER A 45 -9.09 -3.04 4.97
N GLY A 46 -8.96 -4.33 5.30
CA GLY A 46 -7.85 -5.16 4.86
C GLY A 46 -7.73 -5.33 3.34
N PRO A 47 -6.68 -6.03 2.89
CA PRO A 47 -6.42 -6.23 1.46
C PRO A 47 -7.56 -6.98 0.78
N CYS A 48 -7.86 -6.59 -0.45
CA CYS A 48 -8.73 -7.37 -1.31
C CYS A 48 -8.04 -8.67 -1.73
N LYS A 49 -8.83 -9.71 -2.01
CA LYS A 49 -8.32 -10.98 -2.56
C LYS A 49 -7.61 -10.83 -3.90
N CYS A 50 -7.84 -9.74 -4.64
CA CYS A 50 -7.12 -9.49 -5.90
C CYS A 50 -5.67 -9.04 -5.67
N GLY A 51 -5.25 -8.69 -4.45
CA GLY A 51 -3.90 -8.23 -4.14
C GLY A 51 -3.60 -6.77 -4.52
N GLU A 52 -4.35 -6.20 -5.47
CA GLU A 52 -4.07 -4.88 -6.05
C GLU A 52 -4.56 -3.67 -5.21
N SER A 53 -5.40 -3.87 -4.19
CA SER A 53 -5.95 -2.76 -3.40
C SER A 53 -6.44 -3.16 -2.02
N LEU A 54 -6.47 -2.19 -1.11
CA LEU A 54 -7.24 -2.27 0.14
C LEU A 54 -8.75 -2.15 -0.14
N LEU A 55 -9.57 -2.76 0.71
CA LEU A 55 -11.03 -2.66 0.63
C LEU A 55 -11.51 -1.33 1.22
N ILE A 56 -12.48 -0.70 0.56
CA ILE A 56 -13.13 0.52 1.03
C ILE A 56 -14.48 0.15 1.63
N VAL A 57 -14.77 0.69 2.81
CA VAL A 57 -16.06 0.58 3.50
C VAL A 57 -16.76 1.93 3.43
N ARG A 58 -17.96 1.96 2.83
CA ARG A 58 -18.80 3.16 2.77
C ARG A 58 -20.26 2.74 2.77
N GLN A 59 -21.10 3.42 3.55
CA GLN A 59 -22.56 3.20 3.56
C GLN A 59 -22.94 1.70 3.63
N ARG A 60 -22.38 0.97 4.61
CA ARG A 60 -22.59 -0.48 4.79
C ARG A 60 -22.22 -1.33 3.57
N THR A 61 -21.34 -0.85 2.70
CA THR A 61 -20.84 -1.60 1.55
C THR A 61 -19.33 -1.67 1.63
N VAL A 62 -18.78 -2.88 1.55
CA VAL A 62 -17.36 -3.12 1.32
C VAL A 62 -17.13 -3.30 -0.17
N TYR A 63 -16.17 -2.59 -0.76
CA TYR A 63 -15.84 -2.75 -2.16
C TYR A 63 -14.35 -2.57 -2.45
N CYS A 64 -13.88 -3.15 -3.55
CA CYS A 64 -12.54 -2.95 -4.09
C CYS A 64 -12.61 -1.94 -5.24
N PRO A 65 -11.80 -0.86 -5.23
CA PRO A 65 -11.78 0.10 -6.33
C PRO A 65 -11.23 -0.50 -7.63
N HIS A 66 -10.32 -1.47 -7.52
CA HIS A 66 -9.63 -2.13 -8.63
C HIS A 66 -10.48 -3.22 -9.30
N CYS A 67 -10.73 -4.34 -8.61
CA CYS A 67 -11.38 -5.51 -9.22
C CYS A 67 -12.93 -5.48 -9.22
N LYS A 68 -13.54 -4.39 -8.75
CA LYS A 68 -15.00 -4.20 -8.65
C LYS A 68 -15.73 -5.15 -7.72
N TYR A 69 -15.02 -5.96 -6.92
CA TYR A 69 -15.61 -6.69 -5.80
C TYR A 69 -16.46 -5.74 -4.95
N ARG A 70 -17.67 -6.16 -4.57
CA ARG A 70 -18.61 -5.39 -3.76
C ARG A 70 -19.49 -6.33 -2.94
N ARG A 71 -19.71 -5.99 -1.67
CA ARG A 71 -20.57 -6.75 -0.75
C ARG A 71 -21.22 -5.81 0.27
N ALA A 72 -22.52 -5.96 0.50
CA ALA A 72 -23.24 -5.26 1.56
C ALA A 72 -22.97 -5.91 2.94
N ILE A 73 -22.99 -5.11 4.01
CA ILE A 73 -22.78 -5.47 5.42
C ILE A 73 -24.09 -5.39 6.21
#